data_AF-A0ABD2NHE5-F1
#
_entry.id   AF-A0ABD2NHE5-F1
#
_cell.length_a   1.000
_cell.length_b   1.000
_cell.length_c   1.000
_cell.angle_alpha   90.00
_cell.angle_beta   90.00
_cell.angle_gamma   90.00
#
_symmetry.space_group_name_H-M   'P 1'
#
loop_
_entity.id
_entity.type
_entity.pdbx_description
1 polymer ?
#
loop_
_entity_poly.entity_id
_entity_poly.type
_entity_poly.pdbx_seq_one_letter_code
_entity_poly.pdbx_strand_id
1 'polypeptide(L)'
;MFEKYEDFMVRRVLAVEADTRWCPAPDCGFAVIASECASCPKLKCERPGCDSFFCYHCKAEWHPNQTCDAARAQRSPNIRSSSVSYSQDSQYKEDIKPCPRCQVLIVKMDDGSCNHMMCAVCGAEFCWLCMKEISDLHYLSPSGCTFWGKKPWSRKKKILWQLGTLVGAPVGIALVAGITVPAMIIGTFFIV
;
A
#
# COMPACT_ATOMS: atom_id res chain seq x y z
N MET A 1 -10.37 -27.17 -8.62
CA MET A 1 -9.21 -26.26 -8.84
C MET A 1 -9.67 -24.96 -9.52
N PHE A 2 -10.49 -25.04 -10.57
CA PHE A 2 -11.01 -23.87 -11.28
C PHE A 2 -11.93 -22.97 -10.45
N GLU A 3 -12.89 -23.52 -9.70
CA GLU A 3 -13.83 -22.72 -8.90
C GLU A 3 -13.14 -21.79 -7.89
N LYS A 4 -12.12 -22.28 -7.17
CA LYS A 4 -11.33 -21.45 -6.25
C LYS A 4 -10.60 -20.33 -6.97
N TYR A 5 -10.10 -20.60 -8.18
CA TYR A 5 -9.44 -19.57 -8.98
C TYR A 5 -10.43 -18.46 -9.35
N GLU A 6 -11.64 -18.82 -9.78
CA GLU A 6 -12.71 -17.85 -10.09
C GLU A 6 -13.09 -17.02 -8.85
N ASP A 7 -13.27 -17.66 -7.70
CA ASP A 7 -13.56 -16.97 -6.44
C ASP A 7 -12.48 -15.94 -6.08
N PHE A 8 -11.20 -16.31 -6.20
CA PHE A 8 -10.10 -15.40 -5.93
C PHE A 8 -10.02 -14.27 -6.95
N MET A 9 -10.32 -14.54 -8.21
CA MET A 9 -10.36 -13.52 -9.26
C MET A 9 -11.48 -12.51 -9.02
N VAL A 10 -12.69 -12.97 -8.69
CA VAL A 10 -13.82 -12.10 -8.33
C VAL A 10 -13.47 -11.27 -7.09
N ARG A 11 -12.89 -11.89 -6.06
CA ARG A 11 -12.40 -11.19 -4.86
C ARG A 11 -11.43 -10.07 -5.18
N ARG A 12 -10.48 -10.33 -6.08
CA ARG A 12 -9.47 -9.34 -6.50
C ARG A 12 -10.10 -8.15 -7.20
N VAL A 13 -10.99 -8.40 -8.16
CA VAL A 13 -11.67 -7.33 -8.92
C VAL A 13 -12.52 -6.47 -7.99
N LEU A 14 -13.37 -7.11 -7.18
CA LEU A 14 -14.26 -6.44 -6.25
C LEU A 14 -13.54 -5.74 -5.08
N ALA A 15 -12.31 -6.13 -4.75
CA ALA A 15 -11.51 -5.45 -3.72
C ALA A 15 -11.02 -4.05 -4.14
N VAL A 16 -11.07 -3.73 -5.44
CA VAL A 16 -10.74 -2.40 -5.98
C VAL A 16 -11.95 -1.47 -5.94
N GLU A 17 -13.15 -2.02 -6.02
CA GLU A 17 -14.40 -1.27 -6.02
C GLU A 17 -14.69 -0.62 -4.67
N ALA A 18 -14.83 0.70 -4.65
CA ALA A 18 -14.94 1.50 -3.44
C ALA A 18 -16.20 1.19 -2.62
N ASP A 19 -17.28 0.73 -3.24
CA ASP A 19 -18.57 0.47 -2.60
C ASP A 19 -18.82 -1.02 -2.29
N THR A 20 -17.88 -1.90 -2.69
CA THR A 20 -18.03 -3.33 -2.46
C THR A 20 -17.70 -3.71 -1.02
N ARG A 21 -18.60 -4.44 -0.36
CA ARG A 21 -18.44 -4.91 1.01
C ARG A 21 -18.66 -6.40 1.12
N TRP A 22 -17.62 -7.10 1.58
CA TRP A 22 -17.64 -8.53 1.85
C TRP A 22 -18.35 -8.81 3.16
N CYS A 23 -19.23 -9.80 3.16
CA CYS A 23 -19.87 -10.31 4.36
C CYS A 23 -18.81 -10.87 5.33
N PRO A 24 -18.76 -10.41 6.59
CA PRO A 24 -17.77 -10.87 7.57
C PRO A 24 -18.09 -12.22 8.20
N ALA A 25 -19.27 -12.80 7.93
CA ALA A 25 -19.64 -14.10 8.47
C ALA A 25 -18.66 -15.20 8.00
N PRO A 26 -18.23 -16.12 8.90
CA PRO A 26 -17.36 -17.24 8.56
C PRO A 26 -17.93 -18.03 7.38
N ASP A 27 -17.07 -18.42 6.45
CA ASP A 27 -17.40 -19.25 5.28
C ASP A 27 -18.54 -18.72 4.38
N CYS A 28 -18.94 -17.46 4.56
CA CYS A 28 -19.84 -16.80 3.62
C CYS A 28 -19.04 -16.47 2.34
N GLY A 29 -18.34 -15.35 2.30
CA GLY A 29 -17.68 -14.94 1.05
C GLY A 29 -18.67 -14.47 -0.02
N PHE A 30 -19.84 -13.98 0.40
CA PHE A 30 -20.72 -13.16 -0.43
C PHE A 30 -20.35 -11.68 -0.27
N ALA A 31 -20.51 -10.89 -1.32
CA ALA A 31 -20.25 -9.45 -1.31
C ALA A 31 -21.46 -8.68 -1.81
N VAL A 32 -21.68 -7.50 -1.26
CA VAL A 32 -22.72 -6.56 -1.69
C VAL A 32 -22.07 -5.29 -2.23
N ILE A 33 -22.64 -4.71 -3.28
CA ILE A 33 -22.23 -3.41 -3.82
C ILE A 33 -23.25 -2.39 -3.32
N ALA A 34 -22.86 -1.59 -2.33
CA ALA A 34 -23.77 -0.64 -1.70
C ALA A 34 -23.74 0.73 -2.40
N SER A 35 -23.97 0.73 -3.72
CA SER A 35 -24.14 1.94 -4.52
C SER A 35 -25.28 2.78 -3.95
N GLU A 36 -25.05 4.10 -3.81
CA GLU A 36 -26.02 5.09 -3.32
C GLU A 36 -26.40 5.01 -1.83
N CYS A 37 -25.73 4.17 -1.03
CA CYS A 37 -26.06 3.93 0.37
C CYS A 37 -25.05 4.51 1.37
N ALA A 38 -24.26 5.52 0.99
CA ALA A 38 -23.23 6.11 1.86
C ALA A 38 -23.80 6.63 3.21
N SER A 39 -25.10 7.00 3.23
CA SER A 39 -25.83 7.45 4.41
C SER A 39 -26.37 6.33 5.30
N CYS A 40 -26.42 5.09 4.82
CA CYS A 40 -26.95 3.94 5.56
C CYS A 40 -25.79 3.03 6.00
N PRO A 41 -25.40 3.06 7.29
CA PRO A 41 -24.23 2.33 7.75
C PRO A 41 -24.47 0.82 7.92
N LYS A 42 -25.72 0.34 7.84
CA LYS A 42 -26.10 -1.07 8.08
C LYS A 42 -26.40 -1.79 6.77
N LEU A 43 -25.67 -2.87 6.50
CA LEU A 43 -25.86 -3.76 5.36
C LEU A 43 -26.38 -5.13 5.83
N LYS A 44 -27.22 -5.77 5.01
CA LYS A 44 -27.65 -7.16 5.19
C LYS A 44 -26.95 -8.04 4.14
N CYS A 45 -26.49 -9.23 4.52
CA CYS A 45 -26.04 -10.21 3.54
C CYS A 45 -27.23 -10.73 2.72
N GLU A 46 -27.09 -10.77 1.40
CA GLU A 46 -28.15 -11.24 0.49
C GLU A 46 -28.00 -12.71 0.11
N ARG A 47 -26.98 -13.41 0.64
CA ARG A 47 -26.82 -14.84 0.43
C ARG A 47 -27.96 -15.61 1.12
N PRO A 48 -28.66 -16.53 0.42
CA PRO A 48 -29.60 -17.44 1.05
C PRO A 48 -28.94 -18.23 2.19
N GLY A 49 -29.54 -18.19 3.39
CA GLY A 49 -29.01 -18.88 4.58
C GLY A 49 -27.98 -18.09 5.39
N CYS A 50 -27.65 -16.86 5.01
CA CYS A 50 -26.83 -15.95 5.81
C CYS A 50 -27.63 -14.71 6.23
N ASP A 51 -28.00 -14.63 7.52
CA ASP A 51 -28.73 -13.47 8.07
C ASP A 51 -27.83 -12.47 8.82
N SER A 52 -26.55 -12.41 8.42
CA SER A 52 -25.61 -11.50 9.05
C SER A 52 -25.82 -10.05 8.61
N PHE A 53 -25.59 -9.12 9.54
CA PHE A 53 -25.57 -7.68 9.28
C PHE A 53 -24.17 -7.13 9.55
N PHE A 54 -23.74 -6.18 8.74
CA PHE A 54 -22.40 -5.61 8.85
C PHE A 54 -22.38 -4.12 8.53
N CYS A 55 -21.32 -3.46 9.00
CA CYS A 55 -21.14 -2.02 8.86
C CYS A 55 -20.52 -1.66 7.50
N TYR A 56 -21.13 -0.72 6.79
CA TYR A 56 -20.62 -0.18 5.53
C TYR A 56 -19.21 0.45 5.69
N HIS A 57 -18.97 1.16 6.79
CA HIS A 57 -17.74 1.93 6.99
C HIS A 57 -16.56 1.07 7.45
N CYS A 58 -16.75 0.23 8.47
CA CYS A 58 -15.65 -0.57 9.04
C CYS A 58 -15.57 -2.00 8.53
N LYS A 59 -16.56 -2.45 7.74
CA LYS A 59 -16.64 -3.80 7.13
C LYS A 59 -16.77 -4.95 8.14
N ALA A 60 -16.98 -4.64 9.42
CA ALA A 60 -17.14 -5.62 10.48
C ALA A 60 -18.63 -5.86 10.79
N GLU A 61 -18.93 -6.85 11.62
CA GLU A 61 -20.30 -7.14 12.08
C GLU A 61 -20.97 -5.89 12.67
N TRP A 62 -22.28 -5.77 12.41
CA TRP A 62 -23.09 -4.60 12.67
C TRP A 62 -23.09 -4.20 14.15
N HIS A 63 -22.96 -2.90 14.41
CA HIS A 63 -22.74 -2.38 15.75
C HIS A 63 -23.54 -1.09 16.00
N PRO A 64 -24.84 -1.19 16.36
CA PRO A 64 -25.78 -0.06 16.31
C PRO A 64 -25.50 1.06 17.32
N ASN A 65 -24.86 0.76 18.45
CA ASN A 65 -24.71 1.68 19.58
C ASN A 65 -23.26 2.10 19.83
N GLN A 66 -22.37 1.90 18.86
CA GLN A 66 -20.96 2.18 19.03
C GLN A 66 -20.35 2.69 17.73
N THR A 67 -19.34 3.54 17.87
CA THR A 67 -18.52 3.98 16.74
C THR A 67 -17.71 2.81 16.19
N CYS A 68 -17.28 2.92 14.93
CA CYS A 68 -16.41 1.93 14.31
C CYS A 68 -15.13 1.68 15.12
N ASP A 69 -14.58 2.74 15.74
CA ASP A 69 -13.37 2.66 16.56
C ASP A 69 -13.61 1.91 17.86
N ALA A 70 -14.72 2.19 18.55
CA ALA A 70 -15.12 1.45 19.74
C ALA A 70 -15.37 -0.04 19.43
N ALA A 71 -16.03 -0.33 18.30
CA ALA A 71 -16.25 -1.69 17.84
C ALA A 71 -14.94 -2.44 17.51
N ARG A 72 -13.97 -1.73 16.95
CA ARG A 72 -12.64 -2.28 16.68
C ARG A 72 -11.90 -2.58 17.98
N ALA A 73 -11.89 -1.66 18.93
CA ALA A 73 -11.22 -1.82 20.22
C ALA A 73 -11.73 -3.04 21.01
N GLN A 74 -13.04 -3.32 20.95
CA GLN A 74 -13.63 -4.49 21.62
C GLN A 74 -13.23 -5.83 21.00
N ARG A 75 -13.06 -5.90 19.67
CA ARG A 75 -12.69 -7.14 18.97
C ARG A 75 -11.24 -7.55 19.16
N SER A 76 -10.37 -6.59 19.53
CA SER A 76 -8.94 -6.81 19.65
C SER A 76 -8.39 -6.22 20.97
N PRO A 77 -8.75 -6.79 22.14
CA PRO A 77 -8.23 -6.31 23.43
C PRO A 77 -6.69 -6.39 23.53
N ASN A 78 -6.06 -7.28 22.73
CA ASN A 78 -4.62 -7.48 22.68
C ASN A 78 -3.88 -6.72 21.57
N ILE A 79 -4.59 -6.02 20.66
CA ILE A 79 -3.97 -5.13 19.66
C ILE A 79 -4.40 -3.71 20.01
N ARG A 80 -3.81 -3.16 21.08
CA ARG A 80 -4.07 -1.77 21.47
C ARG A 80 -3.56 -0.80 20.40
N SER A 81 -4.56 -0.17 19.79
CA SER A 81 -4.70 1.26 19.52
C SER A 81 -3.65 1.94 18.64
N SER A 82 -4.12 2.23 17.43
CA SER A 82 -4.12 3.56 16.86
C SER A 82 -4.56 4.65 17.87
N SER A 83 -3.68 5.00 18.80
CA SER A 83 -3.60 6.32 19.43
C SER A 83 -2.35 6.36 20.31
N VAL A 84 -1.43 7.23 19.90
CA VAL A 84 -0.24 7.73 20.60
C VAL A 84 -0.07 7.26 22.06
N SER A 85 0.81 6.29 22.30
CA SER A 85 1.58 6.20 23.54
C SER A 85 2.88 5.42 23.29
N TYR A 86 3.96 6.09 23.65
CA TYR A 86 5.35 5.70 23.51
C TYR A 86 5.68 4.50 24.42
N SER A 87 6.72 3.76 24.03
CA SER A 87 7.48 2.73 24.77
C SER A 87 6.93 1.29 24.85
N GLN A 88 7.73 0.37 24.28
CA GLN A 88 7.78 -1.09 24.49
C GLN A 88 6.78 -2.02 23.77
N ASP A 89 6.58 -1.87 22.45
CA ASP A 89 6.12 -3.00 21.59
C ASP A 89 6.41 -2.76 20.08
N SER A 90 7.50 -2.04 19.78
CA SER A 90 7.71 -1.42 18.46
C SER A 90 8.19 -2.37 17.37
N GLN A 91 8.55 -3.62 17.69
CA GLN A 91 9.12 -4.53 16.70
C GLN A 91 8.02 -5.25 15.91
N TYR A 92 7.00 -5.79 16.58
CA TYR A 92 5.88 -6.50 15.92
C TYR A 92 4.95 -5.59 15.12
N LYS A 93 4.78 -4.33 15.53
CA LYS A 93 3.88 -3.37 14.86
C LYS A 93 4.42 -2.83 13.54
N GLU A 94 5.74 -2.86 13.32
CA GLU A 94 6.35 -2.40 12.07
C GLU A 94 6.22 -3.44 10.95
N ASP A 95 6.00 -4.71 11.30
CA ASP A 95 5.93 -5.83 10.36
C ASP A 95 4.54 -5.99 9.75
N ILE A 96 3.48 -5.44 10.35
CA ILE A 96 2.10 -5.61 9.88
C ILE A 96 1.46 -4.26 9.58
N LYS A 97 1.09 -4.01 8.32
CA LYS A 97 0.45 -2.75 7.88
C LYS A 97 -0.73 -3.02 6.93
N PRO A 98 -1.80 -2.20 6.96
CA PRO A 98 -2.95 -2.37 6.07
C PRO A 98 -2.63 -1.89 4.65
N CYS A 99 -3.03 -2.64 3.63
CA CYS A 99 -2.95 -2.21 2.23
C CYS A 99 -3.64 -0.85 2.04
N PRO A 100 -3.00 0.14 1.37
CA PRO A 100 -3.60 1.47 1.22
C PRO A 100 -4.89 1.47 0.39
N ARG A 101 -5.06 0.50 -0.50
CA ARG A 101 -6.24 0.36 -1.36
C ARG A 101 -7.37 -0.43 -0.67
N CYS A 102 -7.13 -1.71 -0.36
CA CYS A 102 -8.18 -2.60 0.12
C CYS A 102 -8.23 -2.79 1.65
N GLN A 103 -7.24 -2.28 2.39
CA GLN A 103 -7.10 -2.35 3.85
C GLN A 103 -6.88 -3.77 4.43
N VAL A 104 -6.58 -4.77 3.59
CA VAL A 104 -6.13 -6.08 4.10
C VAL A 104 -4.80 -5.93 4.83
N LEU A 105 -4.63 -6.63 5.95
CA LEU A 105 -3.37 -6.65 6.68
C LEU A 105 -2.31 -7.39 5.88
N ILE A 106 -1.16 -6.75 5.70
CA ILE A 106 0.00 -7.30 5.00
C ILE A 106 1.13 -7.40 6.00
N VAL A 107 1.83 -8.54 6.00
CA VAL A 107 3.04 -8.74 6.80
C VAL A 107 4.26 -8.58 5.90
N LYS A 108 5.24 -7.79 6.33
CA LYS A 108 6.57 -7.68 5.70
C LYS A 108 7.56 -8.55 6.48
N MET A 109 8.35 -9.35 5.78
CA MET A 109 9.46 -10.09 6.39
C MET A 109 10.71 -9.19 6.46
N ASP A 110 11.37 -9.19 7.61
CA ASP A 110 12.11 -8.02 8.09
C ASP A 110 13.64 -8.08 7.87
N ASP A 111 14.05 -8.59 6.69
CA ASP A 111 15.42 -8.93 6.28
C ASP A 111 16.20 -7.79 5.58
N GLY A 112 15.66 -6.56 5.54
CA GLY A 112 16.18 -5.49 4.70
C GLY A 112 15.55 -5.45 3.30
N SER A 113 14.46 -6.19 3.11
CA SER A 113 13.65 -6.26 1.89
C SER A 113 13.19 -4.90 1.35
N CYS A 114 12.98 -4.96 0.04
CA CYS A 114 12.43 -3.91 -0.82
C CYS A 114 11.18 -3.26 -0.19
N ASN A 115 11.11 -1.93 -0.29
CA ASN A 115 9.94 -1.17 0.16
C ASN A 115 8.81 -1.10 -0.88
N HIS A 116 9.02 -1.58 -2.10
CA HIS A 116 7.99 -1.74 -3.13
C HIS A 116 7.30 -3.08 -2.90
N MET A 117 6.09 -3.03 -2.37
CA MET A 117 5.29 -4.22 -2.07
C MET A 117 4.06 -4.26 -2.95
N MET A 118 3.59 -5.47 -3.25
CA MET A 118 2.35 -5.70 -3.97
C MET A 118 1.34 -6.39 -3.04
N CYS A 119 0.11 -5.86 -3.00
CA CYS A 119 -0.96 -6.51 -2.28
C CYS A 119 -1.41 -7.78 -3.02
N ALA A 120 -1.32 -8.95 -2.37
CA ALA A 120 -1.77 -10.22 -2.95
C ALA A 120 -3.29 -10.28 -3.22
N VAL A 121 -4.08 -9.41 -2.57
CA VAL A 121 -5.55 -9.38 -2.72
C VAL A 121 -5.98 -8.49 -3.87
N CYS A 122 -5.64 -7.20 -3.83
CA CYS A 122 -6.09 -6.23 -4.84
C CYS A 122 -5.05 -5.92 -5.94
N GLY A 123 -3.82 -6.43 -5.80
CA GLY A 123 -2.73 -6.18 -6.75
C GLY A 123 -2.13 -4.77 -6.70
N ALA A 124 -2.55 -3.91 -5.76
CA ALA A 124 -1.99 -2.57 -5.63
C ALA A 124 -0.51 -2.64 -5.27
N GLU A 125 0.31 -1.87 -6.00
CA GLU A 125 1.72 -1.67 -5.70
C GLU A 125 1.88 -0.43 -4.82
N PHE A 126 2.55 -0.58 -3.68
CA PHE A 126 2.64 0.47 -2.68
C PHE A 126 3.97 0.46 -1.92
N CYS A 127 4.29 1.62 -1.35
CA CYS A 127 5.49 1.82 -0.56
C CYS A 127 5.24 1.49 0.91
N TRP A 128 5.99 0.54 1.48
CA TRP A 128 5.88 0.12 2.88
C TRP A 128 6.16 1.25 3.88
N LEU A 129 7.01 2.21 3.49
CA LEU A 129 7.45 3.28 4.40
C LEU A 129 6.35 4.32 4.62
N CYS A 130 5.59 4.66 3.59
CA CYS A 130 4.58 5.73 3.66
C CYS A 130 3.15 5.26 3.43
N MET A 131 2.94 3.98 3.12
CA MET A 131 1.64 3.38 2.83
C MET A 131 0.87 4.14 1.76
N LYS A 132 1.55 4.48 0.65
CA LYS A 132 0.94 5.09 -0.54
C LYS A 132 1.22 4.23 -1.76
N GLU A 133 0.29 4.22 -2.70
CA GLU A 133 0.52 3.58 -3.99
C GLU A 133 1.73 4.20 -4.69
N ILE A 134 2.51 3.36 -5.35
CA ILE A 134 3.73 3.78 -6.04
C ILE A 134 3.37 4.29 -7.43
N SER A 135 3.92 5.46 -7.76
CA SER A 135 3.99 5.98 -9.11
C SER A 135 5.43 5.90 -9.63
N ASP A 136 5.62 6.08 -10.93
CA ASP A 136 6.92 5.97 -11.62
C ASP A 136 8.05 6.78 -10.95
N LEU A 137 7.72 7.89 -10.29
CA LEU A 137 8.67 8.81 -9.64
C LEU A 137 8.67 8.74 -8.11
N HIS A 138 8.04 7.74 -7.49
CA HIS A 138 7.87 7.69 -6.03
C HIS A 138 9.20 7.75 -5.25
N TYR A 139 10.21 7.03 -5.72
CA TYR A 139 11.55 6.94 -5.11
C TYR A 139 12.51 8.04 -5.59
N LEU A 140 12.08 8.88 -6.54
CA LEU A 140 12.89 9.90 -7.22
C LEU A 140 12.58 11.33 -6.73
N SER A 141 12.35 11.51 -5.42
CA SER A 141 12.67 12.76 -4.69
C SER A 141 11.58 13.64 -4.00
N PRO A 142 10.25 13.39 -4.02
CA PRO A 142 9.35 14.16 -3.13
C PRO A 142 9.12 13.47 -1.78
N SER A 143 8.83 12.16 -1.81
CA SER A 143 8.44 11.39 -0.62
C SER A 143 9.60 11.22 0.36
N GLY A 144 10.82 11.14 -0.18
CA GLY A 144 12.04 10.70 0.53
C GLY A 144 11.97 9.27 1.05
N CYS A 145 11.03 8.48 0.55
CA CYS A 145 11.06 7.04 0.74
C CYS A 145 12.19 6.47 -0.11
N THR A 146 12.91 5.50 0.43
CA THR A 146 13.97 4.78 -0.29
C THR A 146 13.49 3.41 -0.72
N PHE A 147 14.04 2.93 -1.83
CA PHE A 147 13.73 1.58 -2.31
C PHE A 147 14.19 0.50 -1.31
N TRP A 148 15.33 0.73 -0.66
CA TRP A 148 15.91 -0.14 0.37
C TRP A 148 15.98 0.55 1.74
N GLY A 149 15.99 -0.25 2.81
CA GLY A 149 16.17 0.22 4.18
C GLY A 149 14.85 0.46 4.94
N LYS A 150 14.95 0.72 6.24
CA LYS A 150 13.80 0.69 7.16
C LYS A 150 13.08 2.03 7.35
N LYS A 151 13.67 3.16 6.94
CA LYS A 151 13.13 4.51 7.24
C LYS A 151 13.29 5.47 6.06
N PRO A 152 12.32 6.39 5.84
CA PRO A 152 12.48 7.50 4.92
C PRO A 152 13.68 8.38 5.28
N TRP A 153 14.25 9.06 4.29
CA TRP A 153 15.29 10.04 4.51
C TRP A 153 14.81 11.24 5.31
N SER A 154 15.67 11.71 6.21
CA SER A 154 15.48 12.97 6.91
C SER A 154 15.53 14.15 5.94
N ARG A 155 14.88 15.27 6.31
CA ARG A 155 14.80 16.47 5.46
C ARG A 155 16.18 16.96 4.98
N LYS A 156 17.19 16.92 5.86
CA LYS A 156 18.57 17.30 5.53
C LYS A 156 19.16 16.40 4.44
N LYS A 157 18.96 15.08 4.57
CA LYS A 157 19.47 14.10 3.60
C LYS A 157 18.75 14.21 2.25
N LYS A 158 17.44 14.50 2.27
CA LYS A 158 16.67 14.81 1.04
C LYS A 158 17.26 16.02 0.32
N ILE A 159 17.44 17.14 1.02
CA ILE A 159 17.99 18.38 0.44
C ILE A 159 19.40 18.14 -0.10
N LEU A 160 20.27 17.49 0.67
CA LEU A 160 21.64 17.20 0.26
C LEU A 160 21.69 16.38 -1.04
N TRP A 161 20.83 15.36 -1.15
CA TRP A 161 20.78 14.53 -2.35
C TRP A 161 20.16 15.26 -3.54
N GLN A 162 19.13 16.09 -3.32
CA GLN A 162 18.55 16.94 -4.37
C GLN A 162 19.56 17.93 -4.94
N LEU A 163 20.32 18.61 -4.07
CA LEU A 163 21.38 19.52 -4.50
C LEU A 163 22.52 18.76 -5.19
N GLY A 164 22.89 17.59 -4.67
CA GLY A 164 23.92 16.74 -5.26
C GLY A 164 23.55 16.24 -6.65
N THR A 165 22.31 15.83 -6.88
CA THR A 165 21.82 15.40 -8.21
C THR A 165 21.68 16.57 -9.17
N LEU A 166 21.18 17.72 -8.71
CA LEU A 166 21.03 18.92 -9.52
C LEU A 166 22.37 19.45 -10.07
N VAL A 167 23.43 19.40 -9.27
CA VAL A 167 24.78 19.85 -9.68
C VAL A 167 25.55 18.71 -10.37
N GLY A 168 25.44 17.49 -9.85
CA GLY A 168 26.20 16.34 -10.33
C GLY A 168 25.76 15.83 -11.70
N ALA A 169 24.46 15.84 -12.00
CA ALA A 169 23.97 15.34 -13.28
C ALA A 169 24.45 16.19 -14.48
N PRO A 170 24.34 17.54 -14.48
CA PRO A 170 24.88 18.37 -15.57
C PRO A 170 26.38 18.20 -15.75
N VAL A 171 27.16 18.14 -14.66
CA VAL A 171 28.62 17.96 -14.71
C VAL A 171 28.97 16.58 -15.28
N GLY A 172 28.29 15.53 -14.83
CA GLY A 172 28.48 14.17 -15.35
C GLY A 172 28.16 14.07 -16.84
N ILE A 173 27.04 14.66 -17.28
CA ILE A 173 26.66 14.69 -18.69
C ILE A 173 27.69 15.46 -19.53
N ALA A 174 28.16 16.61 -19.05
CA ALA A 174 29.16 17.42 -19.75
C ALA A 174 30.50 16.68 -19.91
N LEU A 175 30.97 15.99 -18.87
CA LEU A 175 32.21 15.20 -18.92
C LEU A 175 32.10 14.01 -19.88
N VAL A 176 30.99 13.28 -19.84
CA VAL A 176 30.75 12.15 -20.76
C VAL A 176 30.65 12.64 -22.20
N ALA A 177 29.90 13.72 -22.46
CA ALA A 177 29.81 14.32 -23.80
C ALA A 177 31.20 14.79 -24.29
N GLY A 178 31.98 15.42 -23.42
CA GLY A 178 33.33 15.89 -23.72
C GLY A 178 34.32 14.79 -24.10
N ILE A 179 34.12 13.55 -23.62
CA ILE A 179 34.98 12.39 -23.98
C ILE A 179 34.42 11.65 -25.20
N THR A 180 33.11 11.41 -25.21
CA THR A 180 32.45 10.59 -26.25
C THR A 180 32.41 11.28 -27.61
N VAL A 181 32.16 12.60 -27.65
CA VAL A 181 32.10 13.35 -28.92
C VAL A 181 33.44 13.33 -29.66
N PRO A 182 34.60 13.66 -29.02
CA PRO A 182 35.89 13.51 -29.69
C PRO A 182 36.23 12.08 -30.09
N ALA A 183 35.94 11.09 -29.23
CA ALA A 183 36.21 9.69 -29.54
C ALA A 183 35.43 9.21 -30.78
N MET A 184 34.16 9.62 -30.92
CA MET A 184 33.35 9.32 -32.09
C MET A 184 33.91 9.99 -33.35
N ILE A 185 34.30 11.27 -33.28
CA ILE A 185 34.90 12.00 -34.41
C ILE A 185 36.18 11.31 -34.89
N ILE A 186 37.07 10.95 -33.96
CA ILE A 186 38.31 10.24 -34.28
C ILE A 186 38.00 8.85 -34.86
N GLY A 187 37.08 8.10 -34.25
CA GLY A 187 36.67 6.78 -34.73
C GLY A 187 36.11 6.80 -36.16
N THR A 188 35.27 7.78 -36.48
CA THR A 188 34.76 7.95 -37.85
C THR A 188 35.83 8.27 -38.88
N PHE A 189 36.91 8.96 -38.48
CA PHE A 189 38.03 9.29 -39.37
C PHE A 189 38.92 8.09 -39.69
N PHE A 190 38.93 7.06 -38.84
CA PHE A 190 39.70 5.83 -39.07
C PHE A 190 38.90 4.72 -39.79
N ILE A 191 37.58 4.87 -39.94
CA ILE A 191 36.68 3.88 -40.56
C ILE A 191 36.35 4.24 -42.03
N VAL A 192 36.54 5.50 -42.44
CA VAL A 192 36.38 6.00 -43.82
C VAL A 192 37.74 6.07 -44.50
#